data_AF-A0A848H0P7-F1
#
_entry.id   AF-A0A848H0P7-F1
#
_cell.length_a   1.000
_cell.length_b   1.000
_cell.length_c   1.000
_cell.angle_alpha   90.00
_cell.angle_beta   90.00
_cell.angle_gamma   90.00
#
_symmetry.space_group_name_H-M   'P 1'
#
loop_
_entity.id
_entity.type
_entity.pdbx_description
1 polymer ?
#
loop_
_entity_poly.entity_id
_entity_poly.type
_entity_poly.pdbx_seq_one_letter_code
_entity_poly.pdbx_strand_id
1 'polypeptide(L)'
;MRRLAAVLLLAAGVAGCGVHPEAELAQGLRVLAAPQPDARAASVLLRRAAQAGSARGAFHLALLLRNGADGVTVDHAQAFAWMQRAAQGGLPRAQFLLGQMLLAGEGAAHDATQARYWFEQAAEHDLPEANLELAMAGQRGDWGITPEETARYMMEAQHAQKHRPPEP
;
A
#
# COMPACT_ATOMS: atom_id res chain seq x y z
N MET A 1 10.66 -21.77 -52.01
CA MET A 1 9.76 -20.60 -51.90
C MET A 1 8.82 -20.84 -50.73
N ARG A 2 9.00 -20.07 -49.65
CA ARG A 2 8.36 -20.24 -48.35
C ARG A 2 6.89 -19.80 -48.42
N ARG A 3 5.95 -20.68 -48.03
CA ARG A 3 4.55 -20.29 -47.77
C ARG A 3 4.44 -19.87 -46.30
N LEU A 4 4.11 -18.60 -46.11
CA LEU A 4 3.76 -17.97 -44.84
C LEU A 4 2.46 -18.61 -44.32
N ALA A 5 2.49 -19.15 -43.10
CA ALA A 5 1.29 -19.43 -42.32
C ALA A 5 1.51 -18.82 -40.93
N ALA A 6 0.95 -17.63 -40.76
CA ALA A 6 0.87 -16.95 -39.49
C ALA A 6 -0.12 -17.70 -38.59
N VAL A 7 0.35 -18.16 -37.43
CA VAL A 7 -0.53 -18.54 -36.31
C VAL A 7 -0.30 -17.52 -35.21
N LEU A 8 -1.03 -16.40 -35.34
CA LEU A 8 -1.31 -15.48 -34.25
C LEU A 8 -2.31 -16.20 -33.32
N LEU A 9 -1.82 -16.78 -32.24
CA LEU A 9 -2.68 -17.19 -31.13
C LEU A 9 -2.96 -15.97 -30.26
N LEU A 10 -4.15 -15.40 -30.49
CA LEU A 10 -4.85 -14.44 -29.65
C LEU A 10 -5.00 -15.00 -28.22
N ALA A 11 -4.25 -14.46 -27.27
CA ALA A 11 -4.64 -14.52 -25.86
C ALA A 11 -5.50 -13.30 -25.54
N ALA A 12 -6.81 -13.51 -25.70
CA ALA A 12 -7.93 -12.87 -25.02
C ALA A 12 -7.72 -11.45 -24.48
N GLY A 13 -8.14 -10.45 -25.26
CA GLY A 13 -8.61 -9.19 -24.73
C GLY A 13 -9.86 -9.42 -23.88
N VAL A 14 -9.77 -9.07 -22.59
CA VAL A 14 -10.95 -8.89 -21.75
C VAL A 14 -11.52 -7.51 -22.05
N ALA A 15 -12.24 -7.41 -23.16
CA ALA A 15 -13.23 -6.37 -23.34
C ALA A 15 -14.51 -6.83 -22.63
N GLY A 16 -14.64 -6.48 -21.35
CA GLY A 16 -15.85 -6.74 -20.56
C GLY A 16 -16.12 -5.53 -19.67
N CYS A 17 -17.17 -4.75 -20.00
CA CYS A 17 -17.74 -3.62 -19.27
C CYS A 17 -16.73 -2.69 -18.58
N GLY A 18 -16.51 -1.48 -19.12
CA GLY A 18 -15.53 -0.48 -18.68
C GLY A 18 -15.55 -0.13 -17.18
N VAL A 19 -14.99 -1.00 -16.34
CA VAL A 19 -14.63 -0.70 -14.97
C VAL A 19 -13.36 0.14 -15.06
N HIS A 20 -13.54 1.45 -15.01
CA HIS A 20 -12.41 2.38 -14.94
C HIS A 20 -11.90 2.39 -13.50
N PRO A 21 -10.73 1.77 -13.19
CA PRO A 21 -10.27 1.59 -11.82
C PRO A 21 -10.19 2.90 -11.03
N GLU A 22 -9.76 3.97 -11.70
CA GLU A 22 -9.67 5.30 -11.10
C GLU A 22 -11.03 5.98 -10.89
N ALA A 23 -12.04 5.66 -11.71
CA ALA A 23 -13.39 6.19 -11.51
C ALA A 23 -14.07 5.53 -10.30
N GLU A 24 -13.97 4.20 -10.18
CA GLU A 24 -14.45 3.45 -9.03
C GLU A 24 -13.73 3.87 -7.74
N LEU A 25 -12.41 4.07 -7.81
CA LEU A 25 -11.63 4.63 -6.71
C LEU A 25 -12.16 6.01 -6.32
N ALA A 26 -12.26 6.94 -7.26
CA ALA A 26 -12.71 8.31 -6.99
C ALA A 26 -14.11 8.31 -6.37
N GLN A 27 -15.02 7.46 -6.87
CA GLN A 27 -16.35 7.32 -6.31
C GLN A 27 -16.31 6.75 -4.89
N GLY A 28 -15.52 5.69 -4.64
CA GLY A 28 -15.36 5.10 -3.32
C GLY A 28 -14.82 6.09 -2.30
N LEU A 29 -13.81 6.88 -2.66
CA LEU A 29 -13.25 7.93 -1.80
C LEU A 29 -14.25 9.05 -1.53
N ARG A 30 -15.06 9.43 -2.53
CA ARG A 30 -16.13 10.42 -2.34
C ARG A 30 -17.18 9.92 -1.34
N VAL A 31 -17.52 8.63 -1.36
CA VAL A 31 -18.46 8.04 -0.39
C VAL A 31 -17.85 8.06 1.02
N LEU A 32 -16.56 7.75 1.17
CA LEU A 32 -15.86 7.83 2.47
C LEU A 32 -15.70 9.26 3.00
N ALA A 33 -15.61 10.25 2.13
CA ALA A 33 -15.48 11.66 2.50
C ALA A 33 -16.82 12.35 2.81
N ALA A 34 -17.95 11.66 2.67
CA ALA A 34 -19.27 12.23 2.97
C ALA A 34 -19.45 12.44 4.49
N PRO A 35 -20.27 13.42 4.93
CA PRO A 35 -20.52 13.67 6.35
C PRO A 35 -21.04 12.46 7.14
N GLN A 36 -21.75 11.55 6.44
CA GLN A 36 -22.18 10.25 6.94
C GLN A 36 -21.74 9.19 5.92
N PRO A 37 -20.53 8.65 6.06
CA PRO A 37 -19.96 7.77 5.05
C PRO A 37 -20.60 6.38 5.08
N ASP A 38 -21.02 5.89 3.92
CA ASP A 38 -21.44 4.49 3.74
C ASP A 38 -20.20 3.63 3.45
N ALA A 39 -19.58 3.13 4.52
CA ALA A 39 -18.38 2.32 4.41
C ALA A 39 -18.61 1.01 3.66
N ARG A 40 -19.83 0.44 3.72
CA ARG A 40 -20.19 -0.76 2.98
C ARG A 40 -20.18 -0.48 1.48
N ALA A 41 -20.86 0.58 1.03
CA ALA A 41 -20.85 0.98 -0.38
C ALA A 41 -19.44 1.33 -0.86
N ALA A 42 -18.68 2.07 -0.05
CA ALA A 42 -17.29 2.39 -0.37
C ALA A 42 -16.42 1.13 -0.53
N SER A 43 -16.57 0.13 0.36
CA SER A 43 -15.80 -1.11 0.30
C SER A 43 -16.02 -1.89 -1.01
N VAL A 44 -17.24 -1.84 -1.56
CA VAL A 44 -17.58 -2.48 -2.84
C VAL A 44 -16.87 -1.78 -4.00
N LEU A 45 -16.92 -0.45 -4.05
CA LEU A 45 -16.27 0.37 -5.09
C LEU A 45 -14.74 0.21 -5.04
N LEU A 46 -14.16 0.29 -3.83
CA LEU A 46 -12.73 0.11 -3.62
C LEU A 46 -12.26 -1.30 -3.99
N ARG A 47 -13.06 -2.33 -3.72
CA ARG A 47 -12.77 -3.71 -4.15
C ARG A 47 -12.77 -3.85 -5.66
N ARG A 48 -13.71 -3.23 -6.37
CA ARG A 48 -13.71 -3.21 -7.84
C ARG A 48 -12.46 -2.51 -8.38
N ALA A 49 -12.12 -1.33 -7.84
CA ALA A 49 -10.91 -0.60 -8.21
C ALA A 49 -9.63 -1.44 -7.99
N ALA A 50 -9.53 -2.09 -6.82
CA ALA A 50 -8.39 -2.95 -6.47
C ALA A 50 -8.27 -4.19 -7.39
N GLN A 51 -9.40 -4.84 -7.69
CA GLN A 51 -9.46 -5.98 -8.60
C GLN A 51 -9.09 -5.58 -10.04
N ALA A 52 -9.45 -4.37 -10.46
CA ALA A 52 -9.05 -3.78 -11.73
C ALA A 52 -7.60 -3.24 -11.74
N GLY A 53 -6.83 -3.44 -10.66
CA GLY A 53 -5.40 -3.14 -10.58
C GLY A 53 -5.03 -1.80 -9.93
N SER A 54 -5.98 -1.03 -9.39
CA SER A 54 -5.65 0.21 -8.67
C SER A 54 -4.96 -0.11 -7.34
N ALA A 55 -3.67 0.22 -7.23
CA ALA A 55 -2.92 0.13 -5.98
C ALA A 55 -3.55 1.00 -4.87
N ARG A 56 -4.07 2.18 -5.24
CA ARG A 56 -4.77 3.08 -4.32
C ARG A 56 -6.09 2.48 -3.85
N GLY A 57 -6.85 1.85 -4.75
CA GLY A 57 -8.05 1.10 -4.39
C GLY A 57 -7.75 -0.01 -3.39
N ALA A 58 -6.70 -0.79 -3.64
CA ALA A 58 -6.24 -1.85 -2.73
C ALA A 58 -5.82 -1.27 -1.35
N PHE A 59 -5.10 -0.15 -1.33
CA PHE A 59 -4.70 0.54 -0.10
C PHE A 59 -5.89 0.96 0.76
N HIS A 60 -6.87 1.65 0.17
CA HIS A 60 -8.04 2.12 0.91
C HIS A 60 -8.95 0.98 1.36
N LEU A 61 -9.11 -0.07 0.54
CA LEU A 61 -9.82 -1.27 0.96
C LEU A 61 -9.12 -1.96 2.13
N ALA A 62 -7.78 -2.07 2.09
CA ALA A 62 -7.00 -2.64 3.18
C ALA A 62 -7.20 -1.86 4.49
N LEU A 63 -7.19 -0.52 4.43
CA LEU A 63 -7.46 0.32 5.60
C LEU A 63 -8.86 0.09 6.18
N LEU A 64 -9.90 0.01 5.34
CA LEU A 64 -11.26 -0.28 5.80
C LEU A 64 -11.36 -1.65 6.48
N LEU A 65 -10.72 -2.67 5.90
CA LEU A 65 -10.72 -4.02 6.47
C LEU A 65 -9.84 -4.14 7.72
N ARG A 66 -8.78 -3.34 7.84
CA ARG A 66 -7.92 -3.34 9.03
C ARG A 66 -8.60 -2.69 10.22
N ASN A 67 -9.27 -1.56 10.01
CA ASN A 67 -9.84 -0.74 11.08
C ASN A 67 -11.31 -1.08 11.36
N GLY A 68 -12.03 -1.64 10.37
CA GLY A 68 -13.48 -1.78 10.41
C GLY A 68 -14.19 -0.43 10.26
N ALA A 69 -15.48 -0.49 10.00
CA ALA A 69 -16.41 0.63 9.98
C ALA A 69 -17.85 0.11 10.05
N ASP A 70 -18.84 0.99 10.21
CA ASP A 70 -20.25 0.58 10.17
C ASP A 70 -20.57 -0.19 8.88
N GLY A 71 -20.97 -1.46 9.03
CA GLY A 71 -21.24 -2.36 7.90
C GLY A 71 -20.03 -3.04 7.26
N VAL A 72 -18.81 -2.83 7.78
CA VAL A 72 -17.57 -3.51 7.37
C VAL A 72 -16.83 -4.03 8.60
N THR A 73 -16.85 -5.34 8.79
CA THR A 73 -16.12 -5.98 9.91
C THR A 73 -14.62 -5.97 9.66
N VAL A 74 -13.85 -5.90 10.75
CA VAL A 74 -12.39 -6.08 10.72
C VAL A 74 -12.04 -7.45 10.17
N ASP A 75 -11.09 -7.50 9.24
CA ASP A 75 -10.48 -8.70 8.67
C ASP A 75 -9.01 -8.41 8.34
N HIS A 76 -8.13 -8.68 9.31
CA HIS A 76 -6.70 -8.41 9.17
C HIS A 76 -6.06 -9.25 8.05
N ALA A 77 -6.53 -10.48 7.80
CA ALA A 77 -5.97 -11.35 6.76
C ALA A 77 -6.26 -10.80 5.36
N GLN A 78 -7.51 -10.39 5.08
CA GLN A 78 -7.81 -9.71 3.83
C GLN A 78 -7.14 -8.33 3.75
N ALA A 79 -7.08 -7.58 4.84
CA ALA A 79 -6.39 -6.30 4.88
C ALA A 79 -4.92 -6.46 4.49
N PHE A 80 -4.23 -7.47 5.04
CA PHE A 80 -2.84 -7.78 4.74
C PHE A 80 -2.65 -8.08 3.25
N ALA A 81 -3.47 -8.96 2.68
CA ALA A 81 -3.40 -9.32 1.27
C ALA A 81 -3.58 -8.12 0.33
N TRP A 82 -4.54 -7.23 0.62
CA TRP A 82 -4.76 -6.02 -0.16
C TRP A 82 -3.66 -4.98 0.05
N MET A 83 -3.16 -4.83 1.28
CA MET A 83 -2.04 -3.94 1.59
C MET A 83 -0.78 -4.39 0.85
N GLN A 84 -0.51 -5.70 0.79
CA GLN A 84 0.59 -6.25 0.01
C GLN A 84 0.48 -5.91 -1.47
N ARG A 85 -0.71 -6.02 -2.06
CA ARG A 85 -0.95 -5.62 -3.45
C ARG A 85 -0.72 -4.13 -3.67
N ALA A 86 -1.12 -3.29 -2.71
CA ALA A 86 -0.89 -1.85 -2.76
C ALA A 86 0.61 -1.50 -2.63
N ALA A 87 1.34 -2.17 -1.74
CA ALA A 87 2.78 -2.01 -1.54
C ALA A 87 3.58 -2.43 -2.78
N GLN A 88 3.20 -3.55 -3.41
CA GLN A 88 3.75 -4.01 -4.69
C GLN A 88 3.45 -3.04 -5.84
N GLY A 89 2.36 -2.27 -5.73
CA GLY A 89 2.06 -1.17 -6.65
C GLY A 89 2.91 0.09 -6.45
N GLY A 90 3.90 0.06 -5.55
CA GLY A 90 4.85 1.15 -5.34
C GLY A 90 4.32 2.30 -4.49
N LEU A 91 3.23 2.11 -3.74
CA LEU A 91 2.71 3.15 -2.84
C LEU A 91 3.55 3.19 -1.54
N PRO A 92 4.31 4.28 -1.27
CA PRO A 92 5.22 4.31 -0.11
C PRO A 92 4.48 4.15 1.21
N ARG A 93 3.28 4.75 1.31
CA ARG A 93 2.43 4.60 2.50
C ARG A 93 1.93 3.17 2.70
N ALA A 94 1.68 2.43 1.61
CA ALA A 94 1.26 1.04 1.69
C ALA A 94 2.42 0.14 2.12
N GLN A 95 3.62 0.36 1.58
CA GLN A 95 4.85 -0.33 1.98
C GLN A 95 5.12 -0.11 3.48
N PHE A 96 5.05 1.13 3.96
CA PHE A 96 5.20 1.44 5.38
C PHE A 96 4.14 0.76 6.27
N LEU A 97 2.87 0.79 5.88
CA LEU A 97 1.83 0.13 6.69
C LEU A 97 1.92 -1.39 6.64
N LEU A 98 2.38 -1.98 5.54
CA LEU A 98 2.64 -3.41 5.46
C LEU A 98 3.77 -3.82 6.41
N GLY A 99 4.84 -3.04 6.50
CA GLY A 99 5.91 -3.24 7.48
C GLY A 99 5.38 -3.20 8.91
N GLN A 100 4.51 -2.24 9.24
CA GLN A 100 3.87 -2.20 10.55
C GLN A 100 2.96 -3.41 10.82
N MET A 101 2.17 -3.85 9.84
CA MET A 101 1.32 -5.04 9.99
C MET A 101 2.16 -6.30 10.24
N LEU A 102 3.32 -6.42 9.59
CA LEU A 102 4.26 -7.51 9.83
C LEU A 102 4.90 -7.44 11.22
N LEU A 103 5.19 -6.27 11.77
CA LEU A 103 5.66 -6.14 13.15
C LEU A 103 4.55 -6.39 14.18
N ALA A 104 3.30 -6.10 13.83
CA ALA A 104 2.16 -6.33 14.72
C ALA A 104 1.63 -7.77 14.66
N GLY A 105 2.03 -8.56 13.66
CA GLY A 105 1.41 -9.87 13.37
C GLY A 105 -0.05 -9.73 12.91
N GLU A 106 -0.41 -8.61 12.27
CA GLU A 106 -1.76 -8.33 11.80
C GLU A 106 -2.01 -8.97 10.42
N GLY A 107 -2.71 -10.11 10.42
CA GLY A 107 -3.10 -10.80 9.18
C GLY A 107 -2.01 -11.67 8.56
N ALA A 108 -0.79 -11.60 9.10
CA ALA A 108 0.33 -12.50 8.83
C ALA A 108 1.12 -12.74 10.12
N ALA A 109 2.01 -13.74 10.11
CA ALA A 109 2.92 -13.95 11.24
C ALA A 109 3.87 -12.75 11.41
N HIS A 110 4.33 -12.52 12.64
CA HIS A 110 5.32 -11.48 12.90
C HIS A 110 6.61 -11.74 12.10
N ASP A 111 7.05 -10.77 11.30
CA ASP A 111 8.28 -10.87 10.52
C ASP A 111 9.01 -9.51 10.43
N ALA A 112 10.02 -9.34 11.30
CA ALA A 112 10.82 -8.12 11.36
C ALA A 112 11.74 -7.95 10.14
N THR A 113 12.19 -9.04 9.52
CA THR A 113 13.06 -8.97 8.34
C THR A 113 12.27 -8.47 7.13
N GLN A 114 11.06 -9.00 6.93
CA GLN A 114 10.18 -8.52 5.87
C GLN A 114 9.64 -7.11 6.18
N ALA A 115 9.42 -6.77 7.45
CA ALA A 115 9.06 -5.41 7.82
C ALA A 115 10.15 -4.39 7.47
N ARG A 116 11.42 -4.68 7.83
CA ARG A 116 12.58 -3.86 7.44
C ARG A 116 12.61 -3.64 5.94
N TYR A 117 12.47 -4.70 5.14
CA TYR A 117 12.45 -4.59 3.68
C TYR A 117 11.39 -3.59 3.18
N TRP A 118 10.15 -3.69 3.67
CA TRP A 118 9.10 -2.76 3.23
C TRP A 118 9.29 -1.33 3.73
N PHE A 119 9.89 -1.14 4.91
CA PHE A 119 10.30 0.19 5.36
C PHE A 119 11.40 0.77 4.47
N GLU A 120 12.39 -0.03 4.06
CA GLU A 120 13.45 0.42 3.14
C GLU A 120 12.86 0.86 1.80
N GLN A 121 11.92 0.10 1.24
CA GLN A 121 11.22 0.49 0.02
C GLN A 121 10.42 1.80 0.18
N ALA A 122 9.78 2.00 1.33
CA ALA A 122 9.07 3.26 1.59
C ALA A 122 10.05 4.45 1.77
N ALA A 123 11.20 4.21 2.40
CA ALA A 123 12.25 5.20 2.61
C ALA A 123 12.93 5.62 1.29
N GLU A 124 13.10 4.70 0.33
CA GLU A 124 13.59 5.00 -1.03
C GLU A 124 12.69 6.00 -1.79
N HIS A 125 11.43 6.14 -1.38
CA HIS A 125 10.49 7.11 -1.90
C HIS A 125 10.30 8.32 -0.95
N ASP A 126 11.34 8.65 -0.18
CA ASP A 126 11.43 9.79 0.73
C ASP A 126 10.32 9.82 1.80
N LEU A 127 9.73 8.68 2.17
CA LEU A 127 8.71 8.64 3.21
C LEU A 127 9.35 8.90 4.59
N PRO A 128 9.07 10.05 5.25
CA PRO A 128 9.80 10.43 6.47
C PRO A 128 9.54 9.49 7.64
N GLU A 129 8.33 8.94 7.71
CA GLU A 129 7.95 7.97 8.74
C GLU A 129 8.76 6.67 8.62
N ALA A 130 9.04 6.21 7.39
CA ALA A 130 9.85 5.03 7.18
C ALA A 130 11.32 5.27 7.56
N ASN A 131 11.87 6.42 7.16
CA ASN A 131 13.22 6.84 7.56
C ASN A 131 13.35 6.95 9.09
N LEU A 132 12.37 7.54 9.76
CA LEU A 132 12.37 7.62 11.21
C LEU A 132 12.32 6.24 11.87
N GLU A 133 11.46 5.34 11.39
CA GLU A 133 11.34 3.98 11.94
C GLU A 133 12.64 3.18 11.81
N LEU A 134 13.28 3.23 10.63
CA LEU A 134 14.57 2.58 10.38
C LEU A 134 15.70 3.18 11.23
N ALA A 135 15.74 4.52 11.38
CA ALA A 135 16.72 5.17 12.25
C ALA A 135 16.54 4.76 13.72
N MET A 136 15.30 4.75 14.22
CA MET A 136 15.04 4.31 15.59
C MET A 136 15.39 2.84 15.81
N ALA A 137 15.09 1.97 14.85
CA ALA A 137 15.47 0.57 14.91
C ALA A 137 17.00 0.38 14.96
N GLY A 138 17.74 1.10 14.11
CA GLY A 138 19.20 1.09 14.15
C GLY A 138 19.79 1.61 15.46
N GLN A 139 19.19 2.64 16.07
CA GLN A 139 19.58 3.13 17.40
C GLN A 139 19.34 2.08 18.51
N ARG A 140 18.31 1.25 18.38
CA ARG A 140 18.04 0.14 19.30
C ARG A 140 18.91 -1.10 19.03
N GLY A 141 19.64 -1.14 17.91
CA GLY A 141 20.38 -2.31 17.45
C GLY A 141 19.48 -3.38 16.82
N ASP A 142 18.25 -3.01 16.42
CA ASP A 142 17.28 -3.91 15.81
C ASP A 142 17.58 -4.12 14.32
N TRP A 143 17.09 -5.24 13.80
CA TRP A 143 17.02 -5.58 12.37
C TRP A 143 18.36 -5.56 11.62
N GLY A 144 19.49 -5.49 12.32
CA GLY A 144 20.83 -5.47 11.72
C GLY A 144 21.13 -4.20 10.91
N ILE A 145 20.53 -3.07 11.28
CA ILE A 145 20.80 -1.77 10.65
C ILE A 145 22.13 -1.23 11.19
N THR A 146 23.06 -0.87 10.32
CA THR A 146 24.38 -0.39 10.75
C THR A 146 24.33 1.05 11.28
N PRO A 147 25.34 1.51 12.05
CA PRO A 147 25.42 2.91 12.45
C PRO A 147 25.43 3.90 11.28
N GLU A 148 26.05 3.53 10.16
CA GLU A 148 26.09 4.34 8.94
C GLU A 148 24.71 4.44 8.29
N GLU A 149 23.99 3.32 8.16
CA GLU A 149 22.61 3.30 7.68
C GLU A 149 21.70 4.12 8.59
N THR A 150 21.85 3.95 9.92
CA THR A 150 21.11 4.70 10.94
C THR A 150 21.29 6.22 10.77
N ALA A 151 22.54 6.67 10.61
CA ALA A 151 22.86 8.08 10.40
C ALA A 151 22.25 8.61 9.10
N ARG A 152 22.28 7.82 8.02
CA ARG A 152 21.65 8.17 6.74
C ARG A 152 20.14 8.36 6.89
N TYR A 153 19.44 7.38 7.46
CA TYR A 153 17.99 7.47 7.68
C TYR A 153 17.60 8.66 8.57
N MET A 154 18.39 8.96 9.60
CA MET A 154 18.16 10.14 10.45
C MET A 154 18.29 11.45 9.66
N MET A 155 19.27 11.56 8.77
CA MET A 155 19.45 12.75 7.92
C MET A 155 18.30 12.91 6.92
N GLU A 156 17.89 11.83 6.26
CA GLU A 156 16.78 11.81 5.30
C GLU A 156 15.44 12.19 5.96
N ALA A 157 15.17 11.67 7.16
CA ALA A 157 13.99 12.04 7.95
C ALA A 157 13.95 13.54 8.30
N GLN A 158 15.09 14.14 8.64
CA GLN A 158 15.19 15.57 8.97
C GLN A 158 15.04 16.48 7.75
N HIS A 159 15.60 16.09 6.61
CA HIS A 159 15.47 16.85 5.37
C HIS A 159 14.01 16.99 4.96
N ALA A 160 13.25 15.91 5.03
CA ALA A 160 11.83 15.93 4.69
C ALA A 160 10.99 16.78 5.66
N GLN A 161 11.34 16.85 6.95
CA GLN A 161 10.66 17.74 7.92
C GLN A 161 10.89 19.22 7.61
N LYS A 162 12.10 19.61 7.20
CA LYS A 162 12.45 21.00 6.89
C LYS A 162 11.81 21.51 5.60
N HIS A 163 11.51 20.61 4.68
CA HIS A 163 10.92 20.92 3.37
C HIS A 163 9.45 20.49 3.24
N ARG A 164 8.81 20.09 4.34
CA ARG A 164 7.38 19.77 4.36
C ARG A 164 6.57 21.05 4.13
N PRO A 165 5.74 21.17 3.08
CA PRO A 165 4.84 22.30 2.94
C PRO A 165 3.90 22.37 4.14
N PRO A 166 3.48 23.58 4.59
CA PRO A 166 2.49 23.68 5.66
C PRO A 166 1.22 22.92 5.25
N GLU A 167 0.77 22.01 6.11
CA GLU A 167 -0.50 21.30 5.92
C GLU A 167 -1.63 22.35 5.88
N PRO A 168 -2.56 22.26 4.93
CA PRO A 168 -3.67 23.22 4.78
C PRO A 168 -4.68 23.15 5.94
#